data_AF-A0A8X7TZ47-F1
#
_entry.id   AF-A0A8X7TZ47-F1
#
_cell.length_a   1.000
_cell.length_b   1.000
_cell.length_c   1.000
_cell.angle_alpha   90.00
_cell.angle_beta   90.00
_cell.angle_gamma   90.00
#
_symmetry.space_group_name_H-M   'P 1'
#
loop_
_entity.id
_entity.type
_entity.pdbx_description
1 polymer ?
#
loop_
_entity_poly.entity_id
_entity_poly.type
_entity_poly.pdbx_seq_one_letter_code
_entity_poly.pdbx_strand_id
1 'polypeptide(L)' 'MTFNVNAVVDTNGAGDSSIGVFLSQIVDDQSVLEDEERLRKVLRFSNVCGAITTTKKGAIPALPSDSEALCFLGL' A
#
# COMPACT_ATOMS: atom_id res chain seq x y z
N MET A 1 4.48 -11.28 2.67
CA MET A 1 3.49 -10.98 1.61
C MET A 1 4.25 -10.35 0.46
N THR A 2 4.05 -10.84 -0.77
CA THR A 2 4.75 -10.37 -1.96
C THR A 2 3.72 -10.08 -3.04
N PHE A 3 3.88 -8.96 -3.74
CA PHE A 3 3.05 -8.58 -4.88
C PHE A 3 3.91 -8.52 -6.13
N ASN A 4 3.44 -9.17 -7.19
CA ASN A 4 4.08 -9.09 -8.50
C ASN A 4 3.40 -7.99 -9.30
N VAL A 5 4.19 -7.05 -9.80
CA VAL A 5 3.74 -6.05 -10.75
C VAL A 5 4.30 -6.41 -12.13
N ASN A 6 3.52 -6.17 -13.18
CA ASN A 6 3.90 -6.58 -14.54
C ASN A 6 5.14 -5.85 -15.08
N ALA A 7 5.32 -4.58 -14.68
CA ALA A 7 6.48 -3.78 -15.02
C ALA A 7 6.75 -2.74 -13.94
N VAL A 8 8.02 -2.62 -13.52
CA VAL A 8 8.49 -1.55 -12.65
C VAL A 8 8.97 -0.39 -13.52
N VAL A 9 8.47 0.81 -13.25
CA VAL A 9 8.78 2.04 -13.99
C VAL A 9 9.72 2.95 -13.18
N ASP A 10 9.42 3.15 -11.89
CA ASP A 10 10.16 4.02 -10.98
C ASP A 10 9.85 3.59 -9.53
N THR A 11 10.85 3.37 -8.69
CA THR A 11 10.64 2.93 -7.30
C THR A 11 10.52 4.09 -6.30
N ASN A 12 10.73 5.32 -6.75
CA ASN A 12 10.67 6.51 -5.92
C ASN A 12 9.28 6.64 -5.26
N GLY A 13 9.25 6.86 -3.94
CA GLY A 13 8.01 7.01 -3.17
C GLY A 13 7.27 5.72 -2.82
N ALA A 14 7.73 4.53 -3.25
CA ALA A 14 7.05 3.27 -2.91
C ALA A 14 7.06 2.96 -1.40
N GLY A 15 8.17 3.28 -0.73
CA GLY A 15 8.28 3.17 0.72
C GLY A 15 7.40 4.17 1.45
N ASP A 16 7.40 5.43 1.00
CA ASP A 16 6.57 6.49 1.56
C ASP A 16 5.07 6.19 1.38
N SER A 17 4.68 5.62 0.23
CA SER A 17 3.32 5.14 -0.02
C SER A 17 2.92 4.05 0.98
N SER A 18 3.75 3.02 1.13
CA SER A 18 3.44 1.90 2.05
C SER A 18 3.35 2.40 3.50
N ILE A 19 4.34 3.15 3.99
CA ILE A 19 4.32 3.65 5.37
C ILE A 19 3.22 4.71 5.57
N GLY A 20 2.99 5.59 4.61
CA GLY A 20 1.93 6.58 4.66
C GLY A 20 0.55 5.95 4.79
N VAL A 21 0.25 4.94 3.97
CA VAL A 21 -1.02 4.18 4.02
C VAL A 21 -1.15 3.34 5.30
N PHE A 22 -0.04 2.82 5.82
CA PHE A 22 -0.03 2.10 7.09
C PHE A 22 -0.36 3.04 8.26
N LEU A 23 0.30 4.19 8.33
CA LEU A 23 0.08 5.19 9.36
C LEU A 23 -1.32 5.80 9.27
N SER A 24 -1.86 6.02 8.06
CA SER A 24 -3.20 6.57 7.89
C SER A 24 -4.31 5.64 8.39
N GLN A 25 -4.09 4.33 8.43
CA GLN A 25 -5.05 3.39 9.02
C GLN A 25 -4.91 3.25 10.54
N ILE A 26 -3.68 3.32 11.06
CA ILE A 26 -3.42 3.17 12.50
C ILE A 26 -3.78 4.42 13.29
N VAL A 27 -3.68 5.61 12.68
CA VAL A 27 -4.10 6.85 13.36
C VAL A 27 -5.60 6.84 13.69
N ASP A 28 -6.40 6.18 12.87
CA ASP A 28 -7.85 6.03 13.08
C ASP A 28 -8.18 4.90 14.08
N ASP A 29 -7.39 3.82 14.10
CA ASP A 29 -7.58 2.72 15.05
C ASP A 29 -6.25 2.02 15.43
N GLN A 30 -5.74 2.36 16.61
CA GLN A 30 -4.51 1.75 17.15
C GLN A 30 -4.71 0.31 17.63
N SER A 31 -5.94 -0.12 17.92
CA SER A 31 -6.21 -1.50 18.38
C SER A 31 -5.86 -2.55 17.30
N VAL A 32 -5.76 -2.13 16.04
CA VAL A 32 -5.23 -2.94 14.93
C VAL A 32 -3.85 -3.51 15.26
N LEU A 33 -3.02 -2.79 16.03
CA LEU A 33 -1.67 -3.24 16.39
C LEU A 33 -1.67 -4.45 17.34
N GLU A 34 -2.77 -4.69 18.05
CA GLU A 34 -2.93 -5.78 19.01
C GLU A 34 -3.65 -7.00 18.40
N ASP A 35 -4.18 -6.86 17.19
CA ASP A 35 -4.88 -7.92 16.46
C ASP A 35 -4.09 -8.30 15.20
N GLU A 36 -3.45 -9.48 15.22
CA GLU A 36 -2.61 -9.94 14.11
C GLU A 36 -3.37 -10.03 12.77
N GLU A 37 -4.64 -10.46 12.79
CA GLU A 37 -5.41 -10.64 11.55
C GLU A 37 -5.74 -9.27 10.93
N ARG A 38 -6.15 -8.31 11.75
CA ARG A 38 -6.41 -6.93 11.30
C ARG A 38 -5.12 -6.26 10.85
N LEU A 39 -4.04 -6.39 11.62
CA LEU A 39 -2.72 -5.87 11.26
C LEU A 39 -2.26 -6.42 9.91
N ARG A 40 -2.45 -7.72 9.67
CA ARG A 40 -2.12 -8.37 8.41
C ARG A 40 -2.92 -7.80 7.23
N LYS A 41 -4.19 -7.42 7.42
CA LYS A 41 -5.01 -6.76 6.38
C LYS A 41 -4.49 -5.36 6.07
N VAL A 42 -4.19 -4.57 7.10
CA VAL A 42 -3.60 -3.22 6.94
C VAL A 42 -2.26 -3.29 6.20
N LEU A 43 -1.37 -4.18 6.63
CA LEU A 43 -0.08 -4.40 5.97
C LEU A 43 -0.21 -4.94 4.55
N ARG A 44 -1.25 -5.73 4.26
CA ARG A 44 -1.51 -6.22 2.90
C ARG A 44 -1.87 -5.07 1.96
N PHE A 45 -2.77 -4.19 2.42
CA PHE A 45 -3.20 -3.03 1.66
C PHE A 45 -2.05 -2.04 1.45
N SER A 46 -1.29 -1.72 2.51
CA SER A 46 -0.15 -0.79 2.42
C SER A 46 0.93 -1.27 1.46
N ASN A 47 1.25 -2.57 1.48
CA ASN A 47 2.24 -3.17 0.58
C ASN A 47 1.76 -3.20 -0.88
N VAL A 48 0.46 -3.37 -1.14
CA VAL A 48 -0.10 -3.19 -2.49
C VAL A 48 0.07 -1.76 -2.96
N CYS A 49 -0.20 -0.77 -2.11
CA CYS A 49 -0.04 0.63 -2.50
C CYS A 49 1.42 0.95 -2.86
N GLY A 50 2.37 0.45 -2.07
CA GLY A 50 3.80 0.53 -2.39
C GLY A 50 4.14 -0.15 -3.72
N ALA A 51 3.59 -1.34 -3.97
CA ALA A 51 3.81 -2.06 -5.23
C ALA A 51 3.26 -1.30 -6.44
N ILE A 52 2.01 -0.81 -6.38
CA ILE A 52 1.40 -0.03 -7.47
C ILE A 52 2.19 1.26 -7.73
N THR A 53 2.68 1.92 -6.66
CA THR A 53 3.51 3.12 -6.79
C THR A 53 4.74 2.86 -7.67
N THR A 54 5.31 1.64 -7.64
CA THR A 54 6.46 1.31 -8.50
C THR A 54 6.17 1.29 -10.01
N THR A 55 4.89 1.29 -10.39
CA THR A 55 4.43 1.13 -11.79
C THR A 55 4.20 2.46 -12.52
N LYS A 56 4.33 3.59 -11.82
CA LYS A 56 4.13 4.94 -12.34
C LYS A 56 5.36 5.79 -12.01
N LYS A 57 5.57 6.89 -12.73
CA LYS A 57 6.74 7.75 -12.54
C LYS A 57 6.49 8.82 -11.47
N GLY A 58 7.45 8.99 -10.57
CA GLY A 58 7.49 10.06 -9.56
C GLY A 58 6.68 9.76 -8.31
N ALA A 59 7.26 10.02 -7.13
CA ALA A 59 6.71 9.63 -5.82
C ALA A 59 5.22 9.97 -5.59
N ILE A 60 4.88 11.27 -5.50
CA ILE A 60 3.51 11.70 -5.17
C ILE A 60 2.53 11.41 -6.33
N PRO A 61 2.85 11.70 -7.60
CA PRO A 61 1.95 11.40 -8.72
C PRO A 61 1.71 9.90 -8.95
N ALA A 62 2.60 9.03 -8.45
CA ALA A 62 2.48 7.59 -8.55
C ALA A 62 1.63 6.94 -7.45
N LEU A 63 1.24 7.70 -6.40
CA LEU A 63 0.39 7.18 -5.34
C LEU A 63 -0.92 6.64 -5.91
N PRO A 64 -1.34 5.42 -5.53
CA PRO A 64 -2.60 4.86 -5.98
C PRO A 64 -3.77 5.45 -5.21
N SER A 65 -4.94 5.41 -5.85
CA SER A 65 -6.23 5.54 -5.14
C SER A 65 -6.61 4.23 -4.43
N ASP A 66 -7.51 4.32 -3.45
CA ASP A 66 -8.04 3.13 -2.76
C ASP A 66 -8.68 2.14 -3.74
N SER A 67 -9.40 2.65 -4.75
CA SER A 67 -10.03 1.81 -5.77
C SER A 67 -9.02 1.01 -6.59
N GLU A 68 -7.87 1.61 -6.94
CA GLU A 68 -6.80 0.89 -7.64
C GLU A 68 -6.20 -0.20 -6.77
N ALA A 69 -5.97 0.10 -5.48
CA ALA A 69 -5.43 -0.86 -4.52
C ALA A 69 -6.39 -2.04 -4.27
N LEU A 70 -7.69 -1.77 -4.10
CA LEU A 70 -8.71 -2.80 -3.92
C LEU A 70 -8.87 -3.67 -5.18
N CYS A 71 -8.91 -3.04 -6.37
CA CYS A 71 -8.95 -3.75 -7.65
C CYS A 71 -7.73 -4.68 -7.81
N PHE A 72 -6.54 -4.21 -7.44
CA PHE A 72 -5.32 -5.02 -7.46
C PHE A 72 -5.40 -6.23 -6.51
N LEU A 73 -6.10 -6.10 -5.38
CA LEU A 73 -6.35 -7.18 -4.42
C LEU A 73 -7.47 -8.13 -4.86
N GLY A 74 -8.24 -7.79 -5.90
CA GLY A 74 -9.43 -8.52 -6.32
C GLY A 74 -10.62 -8.33 -5.37
N LEU A 75 -10.69 -7.16 -4.71
CA LEU A 75 -11.75 -6.76 -3.77
C LEU A 75 -12.63 -5.64 -4.35
#